data_AF-A0A1Q3D3F1-F1
#
_entry.id   AF-A0A1Q3D3F1-F1
#
_cell.length_a   1.000
_cell.length_b   1.000
_cell.length_c   1.000
_cell.angle_alpha   90.00
_cell.angle_beta   90.00
_cell.angle_gamma   90.00
#
_symmetry.space_group_name_H-M   'P 1'
#
loop_
_entity.id
_entity.type
_entity.pdbx_description
1 polymer ?
#
loop_
_entity_poly.entity_id
_entity_poly.type
_entity_poly.pdbx_seq_one_letter_code
_entity_poly.pdbx_strand_id
1 'polypeptide(L)'
;MKAIQDVETLNDYSEPLLEFLASLPSNEKVILVGHSLGGLSLALAMDKYPEKISLAVFLSAFMPDTTHQPSYVLDQYFKRNPPDMMLDTEFAPYSNTQQHMATMFFGPKFLASRLYQLSPIEDLELSKTLARP
;
A
#
# COMPACT_ATOMS: atom_id res chain seq x y z
N MET A 1 -13.33 0.65 -12.58
CA MET A 1 -12.16 1.22 -11.89
C MET A 1 -12.18 2.72 -12.11
N LYS A 2 -12.18 3.49 -11.01
CA LYS A 2 -12.23 4.96 -11.05
C LYS A 2 -10.93 5.52 -11.63
N ALA A 3 -10.97 6.73 -12.16
CA ALA A 3 -9.74 7.46 -12.48
C ALA A 3 -9.04 7.84 -11.16
N ILE A 4 -7.70 7.91 -11.16
CA ILE A 4 -6.93 8.04 -9.91
C ILE A 4 -7.30 9.31 -9.12
N GLN A 5 -7.66 10.39 -9.80
CA GLN A 5 -8.10 11.64 -9.20
C GLN A 5 -9.46 11.56 -8.46
N ASP A 6 -10.20 10.47 -8.67
CA ASP A 6 -11.51 10.19 -8.05
C ASP A 6 -11.40 9.13 -6.94
N VAL A 7 -10.17 8.71 -6.59
CA VAL A 7 -9.88 7.74 -5.52
C VAL A 7 -9.48 8.50 -4.26
N GLU A 8 -10.47 8.89 -3.46
CA GLU A 8 -10.24 9.73 -2.28
C GLU A 8 -10.19 8.93 -0.97
N THR A 9 -10.69 7.69 -0.96
CA THR A 9 -10.77 6.87 0.25
C THR A 9 -10.09 5.50 0.08
N LEU A 10 -9.71 4.89 1.20
CA LEU A 10 -9.21 3.50 1.21
C LEU A 10 -10.23 2.52 0.63
N ASN A 11 -11.52 2.79 0.80
CA ASN A 11 -12.59 1.96 0.26
C ASN A 11 -12.65 2.07 -1.28
N ASP A 12 -12.46 3.26 -1.84
CA ASP A 12 -12.35 3.45 -3.29
C ASP A 12 -11.12 2.73 -3.86
N TYR A 13 -9.98 2.86 -3.18
CA TYR A 13 -8.75 2.18 -3.60
C TYR A 13 -8.86 0.66 -3.53
N SER A 14 -9.57 0.15 -2.51
CA SER A 14 -9.73 -1.29 -2.27
C SER A 14 -10.92 -1.90 -3.00
N GLU A 15 -11.71 -1.12 -3.75
CA GLU A 15 -12.92 -1.56 -4.46
C GLU A 15 -12.69 -2.85 -5.27
N PRO A 16 -11.62 -3.01 -6.09
CA PRO A 16 -11.42 -4.24 -6.85
C PRO A 16 -11.24 -5.50 -5.97
N LEU A 17 -10.57 -5.37 -4.82
CA LEU A 17 -10.40 -6.47 -3.87
C LEU A 17 -11.74 -6.82 -3.21
N LEU A 18 -12.52 -5.81 -2.83
CA LEU A 18 -13.80 -5.99 -2.17
C LEU A 18 -14.84 -6.59 -3.11
N GLU A 19 -14.88 -6.15 -4.38
CA GLU A 19 -15.74 -6.74 -5.42
C GLU A 19 -15.38 -8.21 -5.68
N PHE A 20 -14.09 -8.53 -5.75
CA PHE A 20 -13.62 -9.90 -5.89
C PHE A 20 -14.14 -10.77 -4.74
N LEU A 21 -13.95 -10.35 -3.48
CA LEU A 21 -14.42 -11.10 -2.31
C LEU A 21 -15.95 -11.23 -2.27
N ALA A 22 -16.67 -10.19 -2.66
CA ALA A 22 -18.13 -10.21 -2.75
C ALA A 22 -18.63 -11.22 -3.79
N SER A 23 -17.87 -11.42 -4.88
CA SER A 23 -18.22 -12.36 -5.95
C SER A 23 -18.00 -13.83 -5.60
N LEU A 24 -17.25 -14.13 -4.54
CA LEU A 24 -16.96 -15.50 -4.13
C LEU A 24 -18.23 -16.24 -3.67
N PRO A 25 -18.39 -17.53 -3.98
CA PRO A 25 -19.43 -18.39 -3.40
C PRO A 25 -19.37 -18.44 -1.86
N SER A 26 -20.48 -18.73 -1.19
CA SER A 26 -20.54 -18.77 0.29
C SER A 26 -19.69 -19.89 0.91
N ASN A 27 -19.38 -20.93 0.16
CA ASN A 27 -18.57 -22.08 0.57
C ASN A 27 -17.08 -21.93 0.21
N GLU A 28 -16.68 -20.82 -0.41
CA GLU A 28 -15.28 -20.56 -0.78
C GLU A 28 -14.63 -19.54 0.15
N LYS A 29 -13.35 -19.78 0.43
CA LYS A 29 -12.50 -18.86 1.19
C LYS A 29 -11.16 -18.69 0.51
N VAL A 30 -10.54 -17.53 0.71
CA VAL A 30 -9.22 -17.21 0.16
C VAL A 30 -8.19 -17.02 1.26
N ILE A 31 -6.91 -17.05 0.87
CA ILE A 31 -5.80 -16.55 1.67
C ILE A 31 -5.40 -15.21 1.05
N LEU A 32 -5.47 -14.13 1.82
CA LEU A 32 -5.02 -12.82 1.38
C LEU A 32 -3.56 -12.61 1.76
N VAL A 33 -2.78 -12.04 0.86
CA VAL A 33 -1.39 -11.64 1.11
C VAL A 33 -1.25 -10.17 0.74
N GLY A 34 -1.02 -9.33 1.74
CA GLY A 34 -0.85 -7.89 1.57
C GLY A 34 0.60 -7.50 1.78
N HIS A 35 1.14 -6.70 0.87
CA HIS A 35 2.50 -6.17 0.95
C HIS A 35 2.48 -4.66 1.18
N SER A 36 3.36 -4.14 2.04
CA SER A 36 3.50 -2.70 2.30
C SER A 36 2.15 -2.04 2.68
N LEU A 37 1.70 -1.01 1.96
CA LEU A 37 0.40 -0.36 2.16
C LEU A 37 -0.80 -1.28 1.90
N GLY A 38 -0.61 -2.38 1.16
CA GLY A 38 -1.66 -3.38 0.93
C GLY A 38 -2.21 -4.01 2.21
N GLY A 39 -1.46 -3.94 3.33
CA GLY A 39 -1.97 -4.37 4.62
C GLY A 39 -3.21 -3.59 5.09
N LEU A 40 -3.35 -2.30 4.72
CA LEU A 40 -4.56 -1.52 5.04
C LEU A 40 -5.77 -2.03 4.27
N SER A 41 -5.61 -2.35 2.98
CA SER A 41 -6.66 -2.97 2.17
C SER A 41 -7.04 -4.35 2.68
N LEU A 42 -6.08 -5.13 3.17
CA LEU A 42 -6.33 -6.42 3.82
C LEU A 42 -7.19 -6.26 5.08
N ALA A 43 -6.83 -5.33 5.97
CA ALA A 43 -7.60 -5.07 7.18
C ALA A 43 -9.06 -4.68 6.87
N LEU A 44 -9.25 -3.79 5.89
CA LEU A 44 -10.60 -3.40 5.43
C LEU A 44 -11.39 -4.60 4.86
N ALA A 45 -10.73 -5.47 4.10
CA ALA A 45 -11.34 -6.68 3.56
C ALA A 45 -11.72 -7.68 4.67
N MET A 46 -10.88 -7.82 5.69
CA MET A 46 -11.14 -8.67 6.87
C MET A 46 -12.35 -8.17 7.67
N ASP A 47 -12.53 -6.85 7.80
CA ASP A 47 -13.70 -6.28 8.49
C ASP A 47 -14.99 -6.50 7.70
N LYS A 48 -14.94 -6.40 6.36
CA LYS A 48 -16.13 -6.50 5.49
C LYS A 48 -16.55 -7.93 5.16
N TYR A 49 -15.59 -8.84 4.96
CA TYR A 49 -15.82 -10.21 4.50
C TYR A 49 -15.04 -11.25 5.34
N PRO A 50 -15.12 -11.22 6.68
CA PRO A 50 -14.36 -12.13 7.54
C PRO A 50 -14.67 -13.62 7.24
N GLU A 51 -15.89 -13.92 6.80
CA GLU A 51 -16.31 -15.28 6.44
C GLU A 51 -15.67 -15.82 5.16
N LYS A 52 -15.21 -14.92 4.26
CA LYS A 52 -14.56 -15.25 2.98
C LYS A 52 -13.05 -15.40 3.10
N ILE A 53 -12.47 -15.05 4.24
CA ILE A 53 -11.03 -15.04 4.44
C ILE A 53 -10.67 -16.16 5.42
N SER A 54 -9.87 -17.11 4.95
CA SER A 54 -9.35 -18.20 5.79
C SER A 54 -8.10 -17.79 6.58
N LEU A 55 -7.26 -16.95 5.97
CA LEU A 55 -6.02 -16.43 6.53
C LEU A 55 -5.66 -15.11 5.84
N ALA A 56 -5.12 -14.16 6.61
CA ALA A 56 -4.53 -12.94 6.09
C ALA A 56 -3.04 -12.88 6.47
N VAL A 57 -2.18 -12.68 5.47
CA VAL A 57 -0.72 -12.61 5.61
C VAL A 57 -0.25 -11.18 5.33
N PHE A 58 0.35 -10.56 6.33
CA PHE A 58 0.92 -9.22 6.25
C PHE A 58 2.43 -9.32 5.97
N LEU A 59 2.80 -9.26 4.70
CA LEU A 59 4.20 -9.39 4.24
C LEU A 59 4.86 -8.00 4.22
N SER A 60 5.74 -7.72 5.19
CA SER A 60 6.37 -6.40 5.35
C SER A 60 5.36 -5.25 5.16
N ALA A 61 4.19 -5.42 5.76
CA ALA A 61 3.01 -4.59 5.52
C ALA A 61 2.55 -3.87 6.79
N PHE A 62 1.81 -2.78 6.59
CA PHE A 62 1.15 -2.09 7.69
C PHE A 62 -0.04 -2.91 8.19
N MET A 63 -0.01 -3.29 9.47
CA MET A 63 -1.09 -4.05 10.11
C MET A 63 -1.79 -3.16 11.15
N PRO A 64 -2.97 -2.59 10.84
CA PRO A 64 -3.78 -1.87 11.81
C PRO A 64 -4.19 -2.76 12.98
N ASP A 65 -4.35 -2.16 14.16
CA ASP A 65 -5.01 -2.80 15.30
C ASP A 65 -6.51 -2.44 15.34
N THR A 66 -7.25 -3.09 16.23
CA THR A 66 -8.70 -2.91 16.39
C THR A 66 -9.08 -1.89 17.49
N THR A 67 -8.08 -1.24 18.10
CA THR A 67 -8.26 -0.31 19.23
C THR A 67 -8.16 1.15 18.81
N HIS A 68 -7.37 1.44 17.77
CA HIS A 68 -7.13 2.78 17.25
C HIS A 68 -7.76 2.95 15.86
N GLN A 69 -7.83 4.20 15.41
CA GLN A 69 -8.20 4.49 14.02
C GLN A 69 -7.19 3.86 13.03
N PRO A 70 -7.62 3.43 11.83
CA PRO A 70 -6.76 2.72 10.89
C PRO A 70 -5.45 3.46 10.52
N SER A 71 -5.45 4.79 10.50
CA SER A 71 -4.26 5.60 10.19
C SER A 71 -3.19 5.56 11.29
N TYR A 72 -3.52 5.12 12.50
CA TYR A 72 -2.62 5.13 13.66
C TYR A 72 -1.31 4.37 13.38
N VAL A 73 -1.36 3.25 12.67
CA VAL A 73 -0.16 2.48 12.32
C VAL A 73 0.81 3.27 11.43
N LEU A 74 0.29 4.09 10.51
CA LEU A 74 1.08 4.99 9.67
C LEU A 74 1.65 6.13 10.52
N ASP A 75 0.84 6.74 11.38
CA ASP A 75 1.28 7.82 12.27
C ASP A 75 2.45 7.37 13.15
N GLN A 76 2.37 6.15 13.71
CA GLN A 76 3.43 5.57 14.53
C GLN A 76 4.68 5.25 13.69
N TYR A 77 4.50 4.77 12.46
CA TYR A 77 5.61 4.53 11.56
C TYR A 77 6.38 5.82 11.25
N PHE A 78 5.69 6.89 10.84
CA PHE A 78 6.35 8.16 10.55
C PHE A 78 6.93 8.85 11.79
N LYS A 79 6.34 8.66 12.98
CA LYS A 79 6.92 9.14 14.24
C LYS A 79 8.24 8.45 14.60
N ARG A 80 8.39 7.17 14.26
CA ARG A 80 9.57 6.35 14.59
C ARG A 80 10.69 6.46 13.56
N ASN A 81 10.35 6.75 12.31
CA ASN A 81 11.30 6.78 11.20
C ASN A 81 11.55 8.25 10.78
N PRO A 82 12.72 8.82 11.10
CA PRO A 82 13.04 10.19 10.76
C PRO A 82 13.14 10.42 9.23
N PRO A 83 12.98 11.66 8.74
CA PRO A 83 12.91 11.95 7.30
C PRO A 83 14.11 11.49 6.48
N ASP A 84 15.30 11.42 7.08
CA ASP A 84 16.53 10.91 6.46
C ASP A 84 16.42 9.43 6.05
N MET A 85 15.54 8.64 6.68
CA MET A 85 15.27 7.27 6.25
C MET A 85 14.60 7.18 4.88
N MET A 86 13.95 8.25 4.43
CA MET A 86 13.33 8.32 3.11
C MET A 86 14.34 8.63 1.99
N LEU A 87 15.62 8.90 2.33
CA LEU A 87 16.71 9.14 1.39
C LEU A 87 16.34 10.18 0.32
N ASP A 88 16.31 9.78 -0.95
CA ASP A 88 15.94 10.59 -2.11
C ASP A 88 14.50 10.32 -2.58
N THR A 89 13.62 9.85 -1.70
CA THR A 89 12.18 9.76 -1.98
C THR A 89 11.58 11.16 -2.03
N GLU A 90 10.87 11.45 -3.10
CA GLU A 90 10.24 12.74 -3.33
C GLU A 90 8.73 12.66 -3.15
N PHE A 91 8.15 13.74 -2.64
CA PHE A 91 6.72 13.93 -2.56
C PHE A 91 6.35 15.17 -3.35
N ALA A 92 5.34 15.05 -4.22
CA ALA A 92 4.84 16.17 -5.00
C ALA A 92 3.31 16.17 -4.99
N PRO A 93 2.64 17.33 -5.13
CA PRO A 93 1.20 17.36 -5.36
C PRO A 93 0.86 16.59 -6.63
N TYR A 94 -0.20 15.76 -6.58
CA TYR A 94 -0.70 15.04 -7.76
C TYR A 94 -1.14 15.99 -8.87
N SER A 95 -1.79 17.10 -8.50
CA SER A 95 -2.11 18.19 -9.42
C SER A 95 -2.16 19.54 -8.71
N ASN A 96 -2.04 20.63 -9.49
CA ASN A 96 -2.13 22.00 -8.96
C ASN A 96 -3.50 22.32 -8.34
N THR A 97 -4.55 21.60 -8.75
CA THR A 97 -5.94 21.81 -8.29
C THR A 97 -6.31 20.88 -7.13
N GLN A 98 -5.65 19.73 -6.98
CA GLN A 98 -5.88 18.75 -5.91
C GLN A 98 -4.65 18.62 -5.01
N GLN A 99 -4.28 19.72 -4.34
CA GLN A 99 -3.09 19.78 -3.49
C GLN A 99 -3.11 18.82 -2.28
N HIS A 100 -4.29 18.31 -1.90
CA HIS A 100 -4.43 17.33 -0.82
C HIS A 100 -3.98 15.92 -1.25
N MET A 101 -3.93 15.63 -2.56
CA MET A 101 -3.39 14.39 -3.10
C MET A 101 -1.90 14.58 -3.39
N ALA A 102 -1.07 13.69 -2.87
CA ALA A 102 0.37 13.71 -3.12
C ALA A 102 0.80 12.41 -3.81
N THR A 103 1.72 12.52 -4.76
CA THR A 103 2.49 11.40 -5.29
C THR A 103 3.72 11.18 -4.42
N MET A 104 4.15 9.92 -4.34
CA MET A 104 5.40 9.52 -3.71
C MET A 104 6.25 8.83 -4.77
N PHE A 105 7.46 9.32 -4.99
CA PHE A 105 8.39 8.77 -5.97
C PHE A 105 9.65 8.29 -5.27
N PHE A 106 9.94 6.99 -5.34
CA PHE A 106 11.15 6.42 -4.75
C PHE A 106 12.37 6.73 -5.63
N GLY A 107 13.27 7.55 -5.11
CA GLY A 107 14.53 7.86 -5.78
C GLY A 107 15.50 6.67 -5.86
N PRO A 108 16.51 6.74 -6.75
CA PRO A 108 17.43 5.63 -7.02
C PRO A 108 18.23 5.18 -5.80
N LYS A 109 18.57 6.07 -4.85
CA LYS A 109 19.27 5.67 -3.61
C LYS A 109 18.34 4.89 -2.69
N PHE A 110 17.09 5.29 -2.57
CA PHE A 110 16.08 4.54 -1.82
C PHE A 110 15.84 3.17 -2.43
N LEU A 111 15.63 3.08 -3.75
CA LEU A 111 15.48 1.81 -4.46
C LEU A 111 16.66 0.87 -4.16
N ALA A 112 17.89 1.35 -4.33
CA ALA A 112 19.09 0.53 -4.13
C ALA A 112 19.31 0.10 -2.67
N SER A 113 18.94 0.95 -1.71
CA SER A 113 19.29 0.75 -0.29
C SER A 113 18.18 0.11 0.54
N ARG A 114 16.94 0.08 0.04
CA ARG A 114 15.75 -0.33 0.82
C ARG A 114 14.82 -1.31 0.11
N LEU A 115 14.72 -1.27 -1.22
CA LEU A 115 13.83 -2.16 -1.97
C LEU A 115 14.56 -3.29 -2.71
N TYR A 116 15.75 -3.01 -3.26
CA TYR A 116 16.52 -3.94 -4.09
C TYR A 116 17.91 -4.26 -3.53
N GLN A 117 18.17 -3.95 -2.26
CA GLN A 117 19.47 -4.15 -1.61
C GLN A 117 19.91 -5.62 -1.55
N LEU A 118 18.97 -6.56 -1.70
CA LEU A 118 19.22 -8.01 -1.76
C LEU A 118 18.91 -8.61 -3.14
N SER A 119 18.62 -7.78 -4.14
CA SER A 119 18.29 -8.22 -5.49
C SER A 119 19.54 -8.14 -6.41
N PRO A 120 19.56 -8.90 -7.52
CA PRO A 120 20.55 -8.70 -8.58
C PRO A 120 20.55 -7.27 -9.10
N ILE A 121 21.71 -6.83 -9.64
CA ILE A 121 21.87 -5.47 -10.14
C ILE A 121 20.94 -5.19 -11.34
N GLU A 122 20.67 -6.20 -12.16
CA GLU A 122 19.78 -6.13 -13.31
C GLU A 122 18.35 -5.73 -12.92
N ASP A 123 17.84 -6.25 -11.80
CA ASP A 123 16.50 -5.92 -11.29
C ASP A 123 16.43 -4.47 -10.78
N LEU A 124 17.50 -4.02 -10.10
CA LEU A 124 17.60 -2.63 -9.66
C LEU A 124 17.65 -1.67 -10.86
N GLU A 125 18.45 -1.97 -11.88
CA GLU A 125 18.54 -1.14 -13.09
C GLU A 125 17.21 -1.14 -13.85
N LEU A 126 16.56 -2.29 -14.01
CA LEU A 126 15.22 -2.35 -14.60
C LEU A 126 14.23 -1.49 -13.79
N SER A 127 14.21 -1.60 -12.47
CA SER A 127 13.32 -0.79 -11.62
C SER A 127 13.55 0.71 -11.80
N LYS A 128 14.81 1.17 -11.91
CA LYS A 128 15.12 2.59 -12.17
C LYS A 128 14.57 3.06 -13.51
N THR A 129 14.63 2.22 -14.55
CA THR A 129 14.10 2.57 -15.88
C THR A 129 12.58 2.57 -15.97
N LEU A 130 11.91 1.76 -15.14
CA LEU A 130 10.45 1.65 -15.10
C LEU A 130 9.80 2.68 -14.17
N ALA A 131 10.56 3.28 -13.26
CA ALA A 131 10.07 4.30 -12.36
C ALA A 131 9.55 5.51 -13.15
N ARG A 132 8.29 5.89 -12.92
CA ARG A 132 7.65 7.04 -13.53
C ARG A 132 7.26 8.05 -12.44
N PRO A 133 7.54 9.34 -12.63
CA PRO A 133 7.10 10.39 -11.71
C PRO A 133 5.58 10.52 -11.70
#